data_AF-A0A0R2FD42-F1
#
_entry.id   AF-A0A0R2FD42-F1
#
_cell.length_a   1.000
_cell.length_b   1.000
_cell.length_c   1.000
_cell.angle_alpha   90.00
_cell.angle_beta   90.00
_cell.angle_gamma   90.00
#
_symmetry.space_group_name_H-M   'P 1'
#
loop_
_entity.id
_entity.type
_entity.pdbx_description
1 polymer ?
#
loop_
_entity_poly.entity_id
_entity_poly.type
_entity_poly.pdbx_seq_one_letter_code
_entity_poly.pdbx_strand_id
1 'polypeptide(L)'
;MFAIATRLTKRVYWVNNAWLLAMSFLPVATAWAGEYLNERGPEYFYLGVFFVWSIAYWLLTRVLIAEHRGTSVAEKLAAMPPYRFMNSWQLPTFTAILAVLVYFFPPACLIATLGELIYMALHTSPDSDQVV
;
A
#
# COMPACT_ATOMS: atom_id res chain seq x y z
N MET A 1 -2.19 -11.86 -0.08
CA MET A 1 -3.46 -11.59 0.64
C MET A 1 -4.61 -12.45 0.10
N PHE A 2 -5.06 -12.29 -1.15
CA PHE A 2 -6.22 -13.03 -1.66
C PHE A 2 -6.02 -14.54 -1.83
N ALA A 3 -4.79 -15.00 -2.12
CA ALA A 3 -4.46 -16.44 -2.17
C ALA A 3 -4.70 -17.18 -0.84
N ILE A 4 -4.74 -16.46 0.29
CA ILE A 4 -4.92 -17.03 1.62
C ILE A 4 -6.40 -16.94 2.06
N ALA A 5 -7.19 -16.06 1.44
CA ALA A 5 -8.57 -15.81 1.84
C ALA A 5 -9.52 -16.89 1.29
N THR A 6 -10.26 -17.58 2.17
CA THR A 6 -11.18 -18.66 1.79
C THR A 6 -12.64 -18.21 1.63
N ARG A 7 -12.98 -17.01 2.11
CA ARG A 7 -14.34 -16.43 2.05
C ARG A 7 -14.31 -14.99 1.54
N LEU A 8 -15.05 -14.72 0.48
CA LEU A 8 -15.22 -13.39 -0.09
C LEU A 8 -16.69 -12.96 0.05
N THR A 9 -16.95 -11.95 0.89
CA THR A 9 -18.30 -11.39 1.07
C THR A 9 -18.52 -10.18 0.16
N LYS A 10 -19.78 -9.76 -0.01
CA LYS A 10 -20.12 -8.52 -0.73
C LYS A 10 -19.40 -7.29 -0.15
N ARG A 11 -19.15 -7.29 1.17
CA ARG A 11 -18.37 -6.23 1.83
C ARG A 11 -16.91 -6.22 1.37
N VAL A 12 -16.26 -7.39 1.34
CA VAL A 12 -14.89 -7.55 0.81
C VAL A 12 -14.82 -7.06 -0.64
N TYR A 13 -15.80 -7.42 -1.46
CA TYR A 13 -15.87 -6.96 -2.86
C TYR A 13 -15.86 -5.43 -2.99
N TRP A 14 -16.70 -4.71 -2.24
CA TRP A 14 -16.75 -3.25 -2.33
C TRP A 14 -15.47 -2.58 -1.83
N VAL A 15 -14.90 -3.08 -0.74
CA VAL A 15 -13.64 -2.54 -0.21
C VAL A 15 -12.47 -2.84 -1.17
N ASN A 16 -12.48 -3.99 -1.84
CA ASN A 16 -11.53 -4.30 -2.90
C ASN A 16 -11.65 -3.34 -4.09
N ASN A 17 -12.87 -3.01 -4.52
CA ASN A 17 -13.08 -2.02 -5.59
C ASN A 17 -12.56 -0.64 -5.19
N ALA A 18 -12.73 -0.22 -3.94
CA ALA A 18 -12.14 1.03 -3.45
C ALA A 18 -10.61 1.00 -3.49
N TRP A 19 -9.99 -0.14 -3.14
CA TRP A 19 -8.54 -0.32 -3.25
C TRP A 19 -8.05 -0.32 -4.70
N LEU A 20 -8.75 -1.01 -5.61
CA LEU A 20 -8.44 -1.00 -7.04
C LEU A 20 -8.59 0.40 -7.65
N LEU A 21 -9.62 1.15 -7.24
CA LEU A 21 -9.79 2.54 -7.63
C LEU A 21 -8.59 3.38 -7.18
N ALA A 22 -8.17 3.29 -5.91
CA ALA A 22 -6.98 3.98 -5.43
C ALA A 22 -5.72 3.59 -6.24
N MET A 23 -5.55 2.30 -6.54
CA MET A 23 -4.44 1.80 -7.35
C MET A 23 -4.42 2.37 -8.77
N SER A 24 -5.59 2.59 -9.38
CA SER A 24 -5.68 3.16 -10.74
C SER A 24 -5.14 4.58 -10.86
N PHE A 25 -4.99 5.31 -9.75
CA PHE A 25 -4.36 6.64 -9.74
C PHE A 25 -2.82 6.58 -9.72
N LEU A 26 -2.21 5.44 -9.38
CA LEU A 26 -0.75 5.31 -9.29
C LEU A 26 -0.04 5.68 -10.61
N PRO A 27 -0.47 5.23 -11.80
CA PRO A 27 0.18 5.61 -13.06
C PRO A 27 0.11 7.10 -13.34
N VAL A 28 -1.05 7.73 -13.08
CA VAL A 28 -1.25 9.18 -13.25
C VAL A 28 -0.32 9.97 -12.34
N ALA A 29 -0.27 9.57 -11.06
CA ALA A 29 0.59 10.21 -10.09
C ALA A 29 2.08 10.05 -10.42
N THR A 30 2.50 8.84 -10.81
CA THR A 30 3.88 8.54 -11.21
C THR A 30 4.30 9.34 -12.44
N ALA A 31 3.43 9.41 -13.46
CA ALA A 31 3.70 10.15 -14.68
C ALA A 31 3.84 11.65 -14.37
N TRP A 32 2.94 12.21 -13.58
CA TRP A 32 2.97 13.63 -13.24
C TRP A 32 4.20 14.01 -12.40
N ALA A 33 4.53 13.20 -11.38
CA ALA A 33 5.74 13.41 -10.58
C ALA A 33 7.03 13.24 -11.41
N GLY A 34 7.06 12.28 -12.33
CA GLY A 34 8.20 12.01 -13.20
C GLY A 34 8.43 13.08 -14.28
N GLU A 35 7.37 13.74 -14.76
CA GLU A 35 7.48 14.85 -15.72
C GLU A 35 8.02 16.14 -15.06
N TYR A 36 7.66 16.36 -13.79
CA TYR A 36 7.98 17.59 -13.05
C TYR A 36 8.77 17.29 -11.76
N LEU A 37 9.91 16.61 -11.89
CA LEU A 37 10.72 16.11 -10.76
C LEU A 37 11.15 17.17 -9.73
N ASN A 38 11.27 18.44 -10.13
CA ASN A 38 11.68 19.53 -9.24
C ASN A 38 10.49 20.33 -8.68
N GLU A 39 9.26 19.94 -9.00
CA GLU A 39 8.06 20.60 -8.50
C GLU A 39 7.47 19.85 -7.31
N ARG A 40 7.04 20.62 -6.30
CA ARG A 40 6.50 20.05 -5.05
C ARG A 40 5.08 19.51 -5.22
N GLY A 41 4.25 20.18 -6.02
CA GLY A 41 2.84 19.84 -6.20
C GLY A 41 2.63 18.41 -6.69
N PRO A 42 3.29 18.00 -7.79
CA PRO A 42 3.21 16.64 -8.32
C PRO A 42 3.65 15.57 -7.30
N GLU A 43 4.71 15.82 -6.54
CA GLU A 43 5.18 14.88 -5.52
C GLU A 43 4.21 14.78 -4.33
N TYR A 44 3.63 15.89 -3.86
CA TYR A 44 2.60 15.84 -2.82
C TYR A 44 1.34 15.10 -3.29
N PHE A 45 0.96 15.26 -4.57
CA PHE A 45 -0.11 14.47 -5.17
C PHE A 45 0.25 12.97 -5.16
N TYR A 46 1.47 12.63 -5.55
CA TYR A 46 2.00 11.26 -5.51
C TYR A 46 1.96 10.66 -4.09
N LEU A 47 2.46 11.39 -3.09
CA LEU A 47 2.40 10.99 -1.69
C LEU A 47 0.96 10.80 -1.21
N GLY A 48 0.05 11.68 -1.61
CA GLY A 48 -1.38 11.59 -1.30
C GLY A 48 -2.03 10.32 -1.86
N VAL A 49 -1.76 10.01 -3.14
CA VAL A 49 -2.25 8.78 -3.78
C VAL A 49 -1.72 7.53 -3.07
N PHE A 50 -0.42 7.48 -2.75
CA PHE A 50 0.18 6.37 -1.99
C PHE A 50 -0.42 6.20 -0.59
N PHE A 51 -0.70 7.31 0.09
CA PHE A 51 -1.34 7.29 1.40
C PHE A 51 -2.77 6.75 1.34
N VAL A 52 -3.58 7.21 0.38
CA VAL A 52 -4.94 6.69 0.14
C VAL A 52 -4.91 5.20 -0.23
N TRP A 53 -3.99 4.79 -1.09
CA TRP A 53 -3.79 3.40 -1.46
C TRP A 53 -3.42 2.52 -0.26
N SER A 54 -2.54 3.01 0.63
CA SER A 54 -2.15 2.32 1.86
C SER A 54 -3.33 2.16 2.83
N ILE A 55 -4.13 3.21 3.02
CA ILE A 55 -5.36 3.15 3.83
C ILE A 55 -6.34 2.13 3.24
N ALA A 56 -6.54 2.14 1.92
CA ALA A 56 -7.46 1.22 1.26
C ALA A 56 -7.00 -0.24 1.41
N TYR A 57 -5.69 -0.53 1.28
CA TYR A 57 -5.13 -1.85 1.54
C TYR A 57 -5.33 -2.30 2.99
N TRP A 58 -5.06 -1.39 3.94
CA TRP A 58 -5.25 -1.65 5.36
C TRP A 58 -6.72 -1.97 5.68
N LEU A 59 -7.67 -1.19 5.16
CA LEU A 59 -9.10 -1.44 5.31
C LEU A 59 -9.51 -2.80 4.71
N LEU A 60 -9.03 -3.11 3.51
CA LEU A 60 -9.31 -4.38 2.83
C LEU A 60 -8.82 -5.58 3.66
N THR A 61 -7.57 -5.52 4.13
CA THR A 61 -6.99 -6.57 4.96
C THR A 61 -7.72 -6.69 6.30
N ARG A 62 -8.13 -5.58 6.93
CA ARG A 62 -8.94 -5.61 8.17
C ARG A 62 -10.28 -6.28 7.98
N VAL A 63 -10.96 -6.01 6.87
CA VAL A 63 -12.25 -6.66 6.57
C VAL A 63 -12.03 -8.15 6.34
N LEU A 64 -11.00 -8.55 5.60
CA LEU A 64 -10.66 -9.96 5.40
C LEU A 64 -10.34 -10.69 6.71
N ILE A 65 -9.57 -10.07 7.61
CA ILE A 65 -9.31 -10.61 8.96
C ILE A 65 -10.61 -10.76 9.75
N ALA A 66 -11.52 -9.78 9.67
CA ALA A 66 -12.80 -9.82 10.36
C ALA A 66 -13.71 -10.96 9.85
N GLU A 67 -13.70 -11.23 8.54
CA GLU A 67 -14.49 -12.30 7.91
C GLU A 67 -13.97 -13.71 8.23
N HIS A 68 -12.69 -13.83 8.61
CA HIS A 68 -12.02 -15.10 8.93
C HIS A 68 -11.67 -15.25 10.42
N ARG A 69 -12.32 -14.49 11.31
CA ARG A 69 -12.04 -14.53 12.76
C ARG A 69 -12.08 -15.95 13.32
N GLY A 70 -11.10 -16.28 14.16
CA GLY A 70 -10.98 -17.59 14.80
C GLY A 70 -10.39 -18.69 13.90
N THR A 71 -9.90 -18.34 12.71
CA THR A 71 -9.22 -19.28 11.80
C THR A 71 -7.74 -18.94 11.66
N SER A 72 -6.92 -19.91 11.25
CA SER A 72 -5.50 -19.71 10.93
C SER A 72 -5.29 -18.71 9.78
N VAL A 73 -6.29 -18.50 8.93
CA VAL A 73 -6.27 -17.50 7.85
C VAL A 73 -6.19 -16.09 8.42
N ALA A 74 -6.97 -15.77 9.46
CA ALA A 74 -6.94 -14.44 10.08
C ALA A 74 -5.58 -14.15 10.74
N GLU A 75 -4.96 -15.15 11.37
CA GLU A 75 -3.63 -15.02 11.97
C GLU A 75 -2.55 -14.78 10.90
N LYS A 76 -2.58 -15.55 9.80
CA LYS A 76 -1.67 -15.35 8.67
C LYS A 76 -1.84 -13.96 8.05
N LEU A 77 -3.07 -13.50 7.85
CA LEU A 77 -3.34 -12.16 7.32
C LEU A 77 -2.84 -11.06 8.26
N ALA A 78 -3.04 -11.21 9.57
CA ALA A 78 -2.57 -10.25 10.57
C ALA A 78 -1.04 -10.23 10.70
N ALA A 79 -0.36 -11.34 10.41
CA ALA A 79 1.08 -11.46 10.46
C ALA A 79 1.80 -10.90 9.21
N MET A 80 1.08 -10.63 8.11
CA MET A 80 1.67 -10.13 6.86
C MET A 80 2.45 -8.81 7.11
N PRO A 81 3.73 -8.71 6.70
CA PRO A 81 4.54 -7.51 6.93
C PRO A 81 3.91 -6.21 6.42
N PRO A 82 3.32 -6.14 5.19
CA PRO A 82 2.67 -4.92 4.71
C PRO A 82 1.52 -4.47 5.61
N TYR A 83 0.70 -5.42 6.08
CA TYR A 83 -0.42 -5.10 6.97
C TYR A 83 0.06 -4.60 8.33
N ARG A 84 1.09 -5.23 8.91
CA ARG A 84 1.66 -4.80 10.20
C ARG A 84 2.25 -3.39 10.13
N PHE A 85 2.97 -3.08 9.04
CA PHE A 85 3.50 -1.75 8.78
C PHE A 85 2.35 -0.72 8.73
N MET A 86 1.33 -0.99 7.91
CA MET A 86 0.19 -0.09 7.74
C MET A 86 -0.70 0.03 9.00
N ASN A 87 -0.75 -1.00 9.84
CA ASN A 87 -1.52 -1.01 11.08
C ASN A 87 -0.74 -0.43 12.28
N SER A 88 0.44 0.16 12.06
CA SER A 88 1.28 0.72 13.11
C SER A 88 1.45 2.24 12.97
N TRP A 89 1.99 2.88 14.00
CA TRP A 89 2.40 4.29 13.94
C TRP A 89 3.52 4.58 12.92
N GLN A 90 4.13 3.54 12.35
CA GLN A 90 5.17 3.70 11.35
C GLN A 90 4.63 4.34 10.07
N LEU A 91 3.43 3.96 9.60
CA LEU A 91 2.84 4.53 8.39
C LEU A 91 2.67 6.06 8.48
N PRO A 92 1.90 6.62 9.43
CA PRO A 92 1.72 8.07 9.51
C PRO A 92 3.03 8.81 9.80
N THR A 93 3.95 8.21 10.57
CA THR A 93 5.27 8.80 10.82
C THR A 93 6.11 8.85 9.55
N PHE A 94 6.16 7.76 8.79
CA PHE A 94 6.86 7.68 7.51
C PHE A 94 6.29 8.66 6.48
N THR A 95 4.95 8.72 6.36
CA THR A 95 4.27 9.68 5.49
C THR A 95 4.55 11.12 5.89
N ALA A 96 4.56 11.44 7.19
CA ALA A 96 4.88 12.78 7.67
C ALA A 96 6.34 13.17 7.41
N ILE A 97 7.28 12.24 7.62
CA ILE A 97 8.71 12.45 7.31
C ILE A 97 8.87 12.71 5.81
N LEU A 98 8.25 11.90 4.95
CA LEU A 98 8.29 12.11 3.50
C LEU A 98 7.68 13.45 3.11
N ALA A 99 6.53 13.83 3.67
CA ALA A 99 5.91 15.12 3.39
C ALA A 99 6.85 16.30 3.71
N VAL A 100 7.57 16.24 4.83
CA VAL A 100 8.58 17.26 5.18
C VAL A 100 9.76 17.21 4.20
N LEU A 101 10.26 16.03 3.84
CA LEU A 101 11.38 15.89 2.91
C LEU A 101 11.06 16.44 1.51
N VAL A 102 9.85 16.21 0.99
CA VAL A 102 9.39 16.74 -0.31
C VAL A 102 9.49 18.26 -0.39
N TYR A 103 9.27 18.96 0.73
CA TYR A 103 9.41 20.41 0.77
C TYR A 103 10.84 20.88 0.42
N PHE A 104 11.85 20.16 0.90
CA PHE A 104 13.27 20.49 0.70
C PHE A 104 13.85 19.84 -0.55
N PHE A 105 13.42 18.62 -0.87
CA PHE A 105 13.92 17.81 -1.96
C PHE A 105 12.74 17.09 -2.64
N PRO A 106 12.15 17.69 -3.68
CA PRO A 106 10.94 17.20 -4.31
C PRO A 106 10.99 15.72 -4.75
N PRO A 107 12.07 15.17 -5.32
CA PRO A 107 12.10 13.75 -5.73
C PRO A 107 12.10 12.71 -4.59
N ALA A 108 11.91 13.12 -3.33
CA ALA A 108 12.07 12.25 -2.16
C ALA A 108 11.13 11.03 -2.16
N CYS A 109 9.87 11.18 -2.56
CA CYS A 109 8.92 10.07 -2.57
C CYS A 109 9.24 9.08 -3.69
N LEU A 110 9.60 9.55 -4.90
CA LEU A 110 10.02 8.68 -6.00
C LEU A 110 11.26 7.85 -5.64
N ILE A 111 12.24 8.44 -4.94
CA ILE A 111 13.41 7.68 -4.46
C ILE A 111 13.00 6.67 -3.39
N ALA A 112 12.11 7.04 -2.47
CA ALA A 112 11.63 6.14 -1.44
C ALA A 112 10.86 4.95 -2.04
N THR A 113 9.99 5.18 -3.02
CA THR A 113 9.25 4.11 -3.70
C THR A 113 10.16 3.23 -4.55
N LEU A 114 11.20 3.79 -5.19
CA LEU A 114 12.22 2.99 -5.86
C LEU A 114 12.94 2.06 -4.85
N GLY A 115 13.31 2.59 -3.68
CA GLY A 115 13.91 1.79 -2.61
C GLY A 115 12.98 0.69 -2.10
N GLU A 116 11.68 0.99 -1.93
CA GLU A 116 10.65 0.02 -1.58
C GLU A 116 10.54 -1.10 -2.63
N LEU A 117 10.49 -0.74 -3.92
CA LEU A 117 10.40 -1.72 -5.01
C LEU A 117 11.62 -2.65 -5.05
N ILE A 118 12.83 -2.11 -4.84
CA ILE A 118 14.05 -2.91 -4.74
C ILE A 118 13.98 -3.83 -3.52
N TYR A 119 13.58 -3.31 -2.36
CA TYR A 119 13.43 -4.11 -1.15
C TYR A 119 12.44 -5.25 -1.37
N MET A 120 11.28 -4.97 -1.96
CA MET A 120 10.28 -5.99 -2.31
C MET A 120 10.85 -7.03 -3.26
N ALA A 121 11.48 -6.61 -4.37
CA ALA A 121 12.06 -7.52 -5.34
C ALA A 121 13.07 -8.51 -4.72
N LEU A 122 13.79 -8.09 -3.69
CA LEU A 122 14.76 -8.93 -2.97
C LEU A 122 14.13 -9.79 -1.86
N HIS A 123 12.97 -9.41 -1.32
CA HIS A 123 12.33 -10.07 -0.17
C HIS A 123 10.99 -10.75 -0.50
N THR A 124 10.61 -10.83 -1.78
CA THR A 124 9.42 -11.57 -2.23
C THR A 124 9.49 -13.03 -1.77
N SER A 125 8.52 -13.45 -0.96
CA SER A 125 8.45 -14.82 -0.43
C SER A 125 8.01 -15.81 -1.52
N PRO A 126 8.51 -17.06 -1.56
CA PRO A 126 8.14 -18.05 -2.57
C PRO A 126 6.63 -18.34 -2.69
N ASP A 127 5.88 -18.15 -1.60
CA ASP A 127 4.42 -18.34 -1.53
C ASP A 127 3.62 -17.23 -2.24
N SER A 128 4.24 -16.11 -2.62
CA SER A 128 3.49 -15.01 -3.26
C SER A 128 3.07 -15.30 -4.70
N ASP A 129 3.79 -16.20 -5.36
CA ASP A 129 3.71 -16.43 -6.81
C ASP A 129 3.05 -17.78 -7.15
N GLN A 130 2.50 -18.48 -6.14
CA GLN A 130 1.81 -19.75 -6.33
C GLN A 130 0.30 -19.57 -6.20
N VAL A 131 -0.42 -19.82 -7.30
CA VAL A 131 -1.86 -20.07 -7.29
C VAL A 131 -2.02 -21.58 -7.23
N VAL A 132 -2.26 -22.11 -6.02
CA VAL A 132 -2.61 -23.53 -5.82
C VAL A 132 -4.04 -23.76 -6.31
#